data_AF-A0A661FNB5-F1
#
_entry.id   AF-A0A661FNB5-F1
#
_cell.length_a   1.000
_cell.length_b   1.000
_cell.length_c   1.000
_cell.angle_alpha   90.00
_cell.angle_beta   90.00
_cell.angle_gamma   90.00
#
_symmetry.space_group_name_H-M   'P 1'
#
loop_
_entity.id
_entity.type
_entity.pdbx_description
1 polymer ?
#
loop_
_entity_poly.entity_id
_entity_poly.type
_entity_poly.pdbx_seq_one_letter_code
_entity_poly.pdbx_strand_id
1 'polypeptide(L)' 'MNLYPHEIAIGGVYLPPLLIASLLGVIAAVVTARALNRYRLSRYFFYPPLVFVAITVIYTVLIGTFVIRV' A
#
# COMPACT_ATOMS: atom_id res chain seq x y z
N MET A 1 19.87 19.14 -6.36
CA MET A 1 18.89 18.03 -6.25
C MET A 1 18.44 17.96 -4.81
N ASN A 2 17.41 18.73 -4.44
CA ASN A 2 16.86 18.68 -3.08
C ASN A 2 15.83 17.56 -3.04
N LEU A 3 16.27 16.36 -2.64
CA LEU A 3 15.39 15.29 -2.15
C LEU A 3 14.94 15.67 -0.73
N TYR A 4 14.18 16.76 -0.58
CA TYR A 4 13.39 16.87 0.64
C TYR A 4 12.36 15.74 0.56
N PRO A 5 12.31 14.81 1.53
CA PRO A 5 11.19 13.90 1.60
C PRO A 5 9.93 14.77 1.59
N HIS A 6 8.92 14.40 0.81
CA HIS A 6 7.68 15.15 0.73
C HIS A 6 7.02 15.13 2.12
N GLU A 7 7.42 16.06 2.98
CA GLU A 7 6.93 16.24 4.33
C GLU A 7 5.55 16.87 4.19
N ILE A 8 4.54 16.01 4.17
CA ILE A 8 3.16 16.48 4.17
C ILE A 8 2.87 16.94 5.59
N ALA A 9 2.98 18.25 5.82
CA ALA A 9 2.64 18.88 7.08
C ALA A 9 1.13 19.20 7.08
N ILE A 10 0.36 18.51 7.92
CA ILE A 10 -1.06 18.81 8.15
C ILE A 10 -1.19 19.39 9.55
N GLY A 11 -1.54 20.67 9.67
CA GLY A 11 -1.79 21.32 10.96
C GLY A 11 -0.60 21.32 11.92
N GLY A 12 0.63 21.25 11.42
CA GLY A 12 1.86 21.17 12.23
C GLY A 12 2.31 19.74 12.56
N VAL A 13 1.58 18.71 12.13
CA VAL A 13 1.99 17.31 12.24
C VAL A 13 2.67 16.88 10.95
N TYR A 14 3.93 16.47 11.06
CA TYR A 14 4.73 15.97 9.94
C TYR A 14 4.37 14.52 9.65
N LEU A 15 3.82 14.24 8.46
CA LEU A 15 3.56 12.89 8.00
C LEU A 15 4.68 12.41 7.05
N PRO A 16 5.36 11.30 7.37
CA PRO A 16 6.26 10.64 6.44
C PRO A 16 5.53 10.24 5.15
N PRO A 17 6.11 10.51 3.97
CA PRO A 17 5.50 10.12 2.69
C PRO A 17 5.25 8.60 2.60
N LEU A 18 6.09 7.79 3.27
CA LEU A 18 5.91 6.34 3.36
C LEU A 18 4.65 5.91 4.13
N LEU A 19 4.21 6.69 5.12
CA LEU A 19 2.97 6.41 5.86
C LEU A 19 1.76 6.55 4.94
N ILE A 20 1.76 7.56 4.08
CA ILE A 20 0.68 7.78 3.11
C ILE A 20 0.72 6.69 2.04
N ALA A 21 1.91 6.32 1.56
CA ALA A 21 2.10 5.24 0.59
C ALA A 21 1.55 3.90 1.12
N SER A 22 1.91 3.55 2.35
CA SER A 22 1.50 2.30 2.99
C SER A 22 0.02 2.29 3.33
N LEU A 23 -0.56 3.41 3.78
CA LEU A 23 -1.99 3.51 4.04
C LEU A 23 -2.80 3.28 2.75
N LEU A 24 -2.41 3.93 1.66
CA LEU A 24 -3.05 3.72 0.34
C LEU A 24 -2.82 2.29 -0.18
N GLY A 25 -1.61 1.74 0.02
CA GLY A 25 -1.29 0.36 -0.33
C GLY A 25 -2.13 -0.66 0.42
N VAL A 26 -2.38 -0.45 1.72
CA VAL A 26 -3.27 -1.28 2.54
C VAL A 26 -4.71 -1.19 2.07
N ILE A 27 -5.23 0.01 1.79
CA ILE A 27 -6.60 0.18 1.29
C ILE A 27 -6.77 -0.57 -0.04
N ALA A 28 -5.84 -0.40 -0.98
CA ALA A 28 -5.84 -1.12 -2.25
C ALA A 28 -5.78 -2.64 -2.04
N ALA A 29 -4.91 -3.12 -1.16
CA ALA A 29 -4.79 -4.54 -0.85
C ALA A 29 -6.06 -5.11 -0.21
N VAL A 30 -6.73 -4.39 0.68
CA VAL A 30 -8.02 -4.79 1.27
C VAL A 30 -9.09 -4.92 0.20
N VAL A 31 -9.17 -3.97 -0.73
CA VAL A 31 -10.11 -4.05 -1.86
C VAL A 31 -9.81 -5.28 -2.73
N THR A 32 -8.54 -5.50 -3.08
CA THR A 32 -8.10 -6.65 -3.87
C THR A 32 -8.35 -7.97 -3.16
N ALA A 33 -8.14 -8.04 -1.85
CA ALA A 33 -8.40 -9.23 -1.04
C ALA A 33 -9.90 -9.55 -0.92
N ARG A 34 -10.74 -8.51 -0.76
CA ARG A 34 -12.20 -8.66 -0.80
C ARG A 34 -12.67 -9.13 -2.18
N ALA A 35 -12.09 -8.61 -3.25
CA ALA A 35 -12.36 -9.07 -4.61
C ALA A 35 -11.96 -10.55 -4.78
N LEU A 36 -10.75 -10.94 -4.38
CA LEU A 36 -10.26 -12.32 -4.42
C LEU A 36 -11.17 -13.30 -3.65
N ASN A 37 -11.65 -12.89 -2.47
CA ASN A 37 -12.60 -13.68 -1.69
C ASN A 37 -13.96 -13.81 -2.39
N ARG A 38 -14.44 -12.76 -3.06
CA ARG A 38 -15.67 -12.83 -3.87
C ARG A 38 -15.55 -13.82 -5.04
N TYR A 39 -14.38 -13.88 -5.67
CA TYR A 39 -14.13 -14.79 -6.80
C TYR A 39 -13.79 -16.24 -6.38
N ARG A 40 -13.85 -16.58 -5.07
CA ARG A 40 -13.44 -17.89 -4.52
C ARG A 40 -12.00 -18.30 -4.90
N LEU A 41 -11.18 -17.34 -5.36
CA LEU A 41 -9.80 -17.58 -5.77
C LEU A 41 -8.90 -17.84 -4.55
N SER A 42 -9.37 -17.50 -3.35
CA SER A 42 -8.77 -17.85 -2.06
C SER A 42 -8.54 -19.35 -1.87
N ARG A 43 -9.23 -20.23 -2.63
CA ARG A 43 -8.98 -21.68 -2.64
C ARG A 43 -7.68 -22.10 -3.35
N TYR A 44 -7.14 -21.26 -4.25
CA TYR A 44 -5.88 -21.54 -4.94
C TYR A 44 -4.64 -21.08 -4.15
N PHE A 45 -4.83 -20.34 -3.06
CA PHE A 45 -3.73 -19.81 -2.27
C PHE A 45 -3.48 -20.70 -1.05
N PHE A 46 -2.28 -21.29 -1.00
CA PHE A 46 -1.83 -22.16 0.10
C PHE A 46 -1.80 -21.41 1.46
N TYR A 47 -1.49 -20.11 1.46
CA TYR A 47 -1.54 -19.21 2.62
C TYR A 47 -2.21 -17.87 2.27
N PRO A 48 -3.53 -17.73 2.48
CA PRO A 48 -4.27 -16.49 2.22
C PRO A 48 -3.69 -15.22 2.87
N PRO A 49 -3.22 -15.23 4.14
CA PRO A 49 -2.65 -14.02 4.74
C PRO A 49 -1.28 -13.63 4.17
N LEU A 50 -0.49 -14.59 3.69
CA LEU A 50 0.81 -14.29 3.06
C LEU A 50 0.62 -13.51 1.75
N VAL A 51 -0.38 -13.91 0.96
CA VAL A 51 -0.73 -13.26 -0.31
C VAL A 51 -1.25 -11.85 -0.08
N PHE A 52 -2.01 -11.63 1.00
CA PHE A 52 -2.45 -10.30 1.41
C PHE A 52 -1.27 -9.36 1.70
N VAL A 53 -0.31 -9.84 2.49
CA VAL A 53 0.90 -9.08 2.81
C VAL A 53 1.72 -8.80 1.55
N ALA A 54 1.92 -9.79 0.69
CA ALA A 54 2.65 -9.61 -0.56
C ALA A 54 2.01 -8.55 -1.48
N ILE A 55 0.69 -8.60 -1.65
CA ILE A 55 -0.06 -7.61 -2.44
C ILE A 55 0.04 -6.22 -1.81
N THR A 56 -0.05 -6.13 -0.48
CA THR A 56 0.09 -4.86 0.25
C THR A 56 1.48 -4.24 0.03
N VAL A 57 2.54 -5.05 0.09
CA VAL A 57 3.91 -4.59 -0.16
C VAL A 57 4.07 -4.13 -1.61
N ILE A 58 3.59 -4.91 -2.58
CA ILE A 58 3.64 -4.55 -4.01
C ILE A 58 2.95 -3.22 -4.25
N TYR A 59 1.72 -3.02 -3.73
CA TYR A 59 1.01 -1.76 -3.91
C TYR A 59 1.69 -0.61 -3.17
N THR A 60 2.21 -0.83 -1.97
CA THR A 60 2.95 0.20 -1.22
C THR A 60 4.18 0.67 -1.97
N VAL A 61 4.95 -0.25 -2.55
CA VAL A 61 6.13 0.09 -3.38
C VAL A 61 5.71 0.80 -4.65
N LEU A 62 4.69 0.30 -5.37
CA LEU A 62 4.20 0.96 -6.59
C LEU A 62 3.70 2.39 -6.31
N ILE A 63 2.91 2.59 -5.25
CA ILE A 63 2.39 3.90 -4.88
C ILE A 63 3.53 4.81 -4.40
N GLY A 64 4.46 4.28 -3.59
CA GLY A 64 5.65 4.99 -3.16
C GLY A 64 6.51 5.48 -4.33
N THR A 65 6.75 4.62 -5.32
CA THR A 65 7.62 4.93 -6.47
C THR A 65 6.92 5.79 -7.53
N PHE A 66 5.67 5.51 -7.89
CA PHE A 66 5.00 6.18 -9.00
C PHE A 66 4.17 7.40 -8.59
N VAL A 67 3.55 7.39 -7.41
CA VAL A 67 2.63 8.46 -6.97
C VAL A 67 3.35 9.45 -6.07
N ILE A 68 4.09 8.95 -5.08
CA ILE A 68 4.74 9.78 -4.07
C ILE A 68 6.18 10.11 -4.47
N ARG A 69 6.77 9.31 -5.37
CA ARG A 69 8.12 9.48 -5.91
C ARG A 69 9.15 9.65 -4.78
N VAL A 70 9.07 8.74 -3.80
CA VAL A 70 10.03 8.60 -2.69
C VAL A 70 11.43 8.39 -3.23
#